data_AF-A0A5E4PXE8-F1
#
_entry.id   AF-A0A5E4PXE8-F1
#
_cell.length_a   1.000
_cell.length_b   1.000
_cell.length_c   1.000
_cell.angle_alpha   90.00
_cell.angle_beta   90.00
_cell.angle_gamma   90.00
#
_symmetry.space_group_name_H-M   'P 1'
#
loop_
_entity.id
_entity.type
_entity.pdbx_description
1 polymer ?
#
loop_
_entity_poly.entity_id
_entity_poly.type
_entity_poly.pdbx_seq_one_letter_code
_entity_poly.pdbx_strand_id
1 'polypeptide(L)'
;MAGGWCLFFLISSVVVALDGQTLGPGPAHNKVVVCYVATWAVYRSGDGKFELSDLDPSLCTHLIYSFAGLDESSHSIKSLDPWQDLEKDYGRAGYKRIVALKETYPHLKVTVAIGGWNEGSEKYSNMAADPELRAKFIQSVLYFLDTNKFDGLDLDWEYPGKRGGKAEDKANYVSLVKELNEAFQSRGYLLTAAMGVGKDTMDVAYDLAKLSRYLDFIHMMCYDYHGTWDGVVGANAPLRGMNEADVLSVEYTIKYMMAHGVSPYKMVLGLPMYGRTFVLENPGVKSILFGVTAAKSVGFPGPFTKENGFMGYNEICRELTNSSSTWIRHWHEQTSTPYLRDGSRVISYDNERSIALKVKMAIDYGLGGLMVWSIDTDNFKGRCEDETDTFIDFEDRYRKIVDEPILARVLKTLHLPDANHVEHHGRRAAYTVSDNRLELRVPDNKYPNYNLMRTINEATLLALEEKRIMDEIDLLSKQNEIDDSPDSAIVLSSSLLCLWLCVLPLYI
;
A
#
# COMPACT_ATOMS: atom_id res chain seq x y z
N MET A 1 36.19 53.78 27.49
CA MET A 1 34.84 53.77 26.89
C MET A 1 34.89 52.94 25.63
N ALA A 2 34.44 51.69 25.69
CA ALA A 2 34.07 50.86 24.55
C ALA A 2 33.22 49.72 25.12
N GLY A 3 31.91 49.78 24.85
CA GLY A 3 30.94 48.79 25.30
C GLY A 3 30.93 47.58 24.37
N GLY A 4 30.90 46.39 24.95
CA GLY A 4 30.54 45.15 24.26
C GLY A 4 29.20 44.68 24.78
N TRP A 5 28.15 44.84 23.97
CA TRP A 5 26.84 44.25 24.23
C TRP A 5 26.87 42.79 23.74
N CYS A 6 26.83 41.83 24.66
CA CYS A 6 26.51 40.44 24.33
C CYS A 6 24.99 40.33 24.12
N LEU A 7 24.54 40.30 22.86
CA LEU A 7 23.19 39.86 22.53
C LEU A 7 23.12 38.34 22.67
N PHE A 8 22.43 37.87 23.70
CA PHE A 8 21.89 36.51 23.77
C PHE A 8 20.72 36.41 22.77
N PHE A 9 20.93 35.74 21.64
CA PHE A 9 19.83 35.29 20.80
C PHE A 9 19.19 34.05 21.44
N LEU A 10 18.10 34.26 22.17
CA LEU A 10 17.12 33.22 22.48
C LEU A 10 16.45 32.82 21.15
N ILE A 11 16.92 31.72 20.55
CA ILE A 11 16.21 31.06 19.45
C ILE A 11 15.00 30.37 20.09
N SER A 12 13.90 31.11 20.19
CA SER A 12 12.57 30.52 20.42
C SER A 12 12.27 29.65 19.21
N SER A 13 12.35 28.33 19.37
CA SER A 13 11.85 27.36 18.41
C SER A 13 10.34 27.53 18.29
N VAL A 14 9.92 28.38 17.35
CA VAL A 14 8.54 28.43 16.88
C VAL A 14 8.29 27.09 16.18
N VAL A 15 7.59 26.19 16.87
CA VAL A 15 6.90 25.08 16.22
C VAL A 15 5.82 25.73 15.36
N VAL A 16 6.13 25.96 14.09
CA VAL A 16 5.11 26.23 13.10
C VAL A 16 4.35 24.93 12.93
N ALA A 17 3.23 24.81 13.63
CA ALA A 17 2.18 23.89 13.22
C ALA A 17 1.85 24.26 11.76
N LEU A 18 2.19 23.37 10.83
CA LEU A 18 1.77 23.44 9.44
C LEU A 18 0.26 23.18 9.39
N ASP A 19 -0.51 24.15 9.85
CA ASP A 19 -1.94 24.21 9.66
C ASP A 19 -2.20 25.01 8.37
N GLY A 20 -2.73 24.32 7.36
CA GLY A 20 -3.20 24.92 6.12
C GLY A 20 -2.25 24.77 4.93
N GLN A 21 -2.10 23.54 4.41
CA GLN A 21 -1.89 23.40 2.97
C GLN A 21 -3.27 23.48 2.29
N THR A 22 -3.43 24.51 1.46
CA THR A 22 -4.37 24.52 0.34
C THR A 22 -4.32 23.17 -0.37
N LEU A 23 -5.48 22.52 -0.56
CA LEU A 23 -5.63 21.26 -1.29
C LEU A 23 -4.85 21.34 -2.61
N GLY A 24 -3.66 20.73 -2.63
CA GLY A 24 -2.99 20.40 -3.88
C GLY A 24 -3.81 19.37 -4.64
N PRO A 25 -3.48 19.10 -5.92
CA PRO A 25 -4.21 18.14 -6.74
C PRO A 25 -3.89 16.68 -6.36
N GLY A 26 -3.65 16.36 -5.09
CA GLY A 26 -3.29 15.02 -4.63
C GLY A 26 -4.24 14.50 -3.54
N PRO A 27 -3.98 13.32 -2.97
CA PRO A 27 -4.77 12.79 -1.86
C PRO A 27 -4.89 13.78 -0.68
N ALA A 28 -6.08 13.90 -0.10
CA ALA A 28 -6.36 14.86 0.97
C ALA A 28 -5.94 14.37 2.38
N HIS A 29 -5.06 13.37 2.45
CA HIS A 29 -4.54 12.76 3.68
C HIS A 29 -3.02 12.60 3.63
N ASN A 30 -2.40 12.34 4.78
CA ASN A 30 -0.94 12.28 4.92
C ASN A 30 -0.30 10.89 4.70
N LYS A 31 -1.07 9.90 4.25
CA LYS A 31 -0.57 8.56 3.92
C LYS A 31 -0.04 8.48 2.50
N VAL A 32 0.97 7.64 2.28
CA VAL A 32 1.43 7.34 0.92
C VAL A 32 0.43 6.45 0.20
N VAL A 33 0.19 6.75 -1.07
CA VAL A 33 -0.57 5.95 -2.02
C VAL A 33 0.33 5.70 -3.22
N VAL A 34 0.76 4.45 -3.37
CA VAL A 34 1.73 4.00 -4.37
C VAL A 34 1.01 3.27 -5.49
N CYS A 35 1.14 3.76 -6.71
CA CYS A 35 0.47 3.21 -7.88
C CYS A 35 1.49 2.60 -8.84
N TYR A 36 1.50 1.27 -8.94
CA TYR A 36 2.26 0.58 -9.98
C TYR A 36 1.55 0.76 -11.32
N VAL A 37 2.32 1.20 -12.32
CA VAL A 37 1.85 1.43 -13.69
C VAL A 37 2.41 0.31 -14.57
N ALA A 38 1.56 -0.67 -14.93
CA ALA A 38 1.95 -1.75 -15.82
C ALA A 38 2.02 -1.25 -17.27
N THR A 39 3.21 -0.98 -17.76
CA THR A 39 3.37 -0.22 -19.02
C THR A 39 3.01 -1.02 -20.26
N TRP A 40 2.99 -2.35 -20.15
CA TRP A 40 2.51 -3.25 -21.21
C TRP A 40 0.99 -3.20 -21.40
N ALA A 41 0.22 -2.59 -20.48
CA ALA A 41 -1.24 -2.47 -20.60
C ALA A 41 -1.68 -1.63 -21.82
N VAL A 42 -0.77 -0.83 -22.39
CA VAL A 42 -0.97 -0.12 -23.67
C VAL A 42 -1.24 -1.05 -24.85
N TYR A 43 -0.86 -2.32 -24.75
CA TYR A 43 -1.03 -3.33 -25.80
C TYR A 43 -2.32 -4.14 -25.67
N ARG A 44 -3.10 -3.94 -24.59
CA ARG A 44 -4.42 -4.55 -24.48
C ARG A 44 -5.36 -3.95 -25.52
N SER A 45 -6.36 -4.73 -25.93
CA SER A 45 -7.33 -4.32 -26.94
C SER A 45 -8.58 -3.68 -26.31
N GLY A 46 -9.21 -2.75 -27.04
CA GLY A 46 -10.51 -2.18 -26.66
C GLY A 46 -10.46 -1.45 -25.32
N ASP A 47 -11.49 -1.65 -24.49
CA ASP A 47 -11.60 -1.00 -23.18
C ASP A 47 -10.52 -1.43 -22.17
N GLY A 48 -9.76 -2.49 -22.45
CA GLY A 48 -8.62 -2.90 -21.64
C GLY A 48 -7.35 -2.10 -21.90
N LYS A 49 -7.28 -1.33 -23.00
CA LYS A 49 -6.12 -0.52 -23.35
C LYS A 49 -5.94 0.61 -22.34
N PHE A 50 -4.81 0.63 -21.66
CA PHE A 50 -4.44 1.67 -20.69
C PHE A 50 -3.19 2.43 -21.16
N GLU A 51 -3.31 3.73 -21.32
CA GLU A 51 -2.21 4.64 -21.66
C GLU A 51 -1.92 5.62 -20.52
N LEU A 52 -0.75 6.29 -20.53
CA LEU A 52 -0.45 7.35 -19.55
C LEU A 52 -1.48 8.50 -19.55
N SER A 53 -2.24 8.66 -20.64
CA SER A 53 -3.35 9.63 -20.72
C SER A 53 -4.61 9.17 -20.00
N ASP A 54 -4.74 7.88 -19.70
CA ASP A 54 -5.85 7.34 -18.90
C ASP A 54 -5.59 7.56 -17.41
N LEU A 55 -4.32 7.50 -16.98
CA LEU A 55 -3.88 7.71 -15.60
C LEU A 55 -4.38 9.03 -15.03
N ASP A 56 -5.07 8.97 -13.88
CA ASP A 56 -5.36 10.14 -13.04
C ASP A 56 -4.29 10.27 -11.94
N PRO A 57 -3.30 11.17 -12.09
CA PRO A 57 -2.20 11.25 -11.15
C PRO A 57 -2.61 11.85 -9.80
N SER A 58 -3.79 12.49 -9.71
CA SER A 58 -4.28 13.08 -8.46
C SER A 58 -4.66 12.06 -7.38
N LEU A 59 -4.86 10.81 -7.80
CA LEU A 59 -5.25 9.72 -6.91
C LEU A 59 -4.04 9.07 -6.20
N CYS A 60 -2.83 9.41 -6.61
CA CYS A 60 -1.59 8.78 -6.17
C CYS A 60 -0.66 9.82 -5.53
N THR A 61 0.22 9.37 -4.65
CA THR A 61 1.36 10.18 -4.17
C THR A 61 2.67 9.75 -4.83
N HIS A 62 2.76 8.46 -5.18
CA HIS A 62 3.91 7.84 -5.82
C HIS A 62 3.43 7.06 -7.04
N LEU A 63 4.09 7.25 -8.18
CA LEU A 63 3.90 6.45 -9.39
C LEU A 63 5.15 5.61 -9.59
N ILE A 64 4.98 4.31 -9.85
CA ILE A 64 6.08 3.38 -10.12
C ILE A 64 5.93 2.86 -11.54
N TYR A 65 6.89 3.19 -12.40
CA TYR A 65 6.92 2.70 -13.78
C TYR A 65 7.43 1.26 -13.82
N SER A 66 6.58 0.32 -14.24
CA SER A 66 6.87 -1.12 -14.24
C SER A 66 6.97 -1.67 -15.67
N PHE A 67 8.09 -2.22 -16.13
CA PHE A 67 9.37 -2.41 -15.41
C PHE A 67 10.58 -2.09 -16.30
N ALA A 68 11.67 -1.71 -15.65
CA ALA A 68 13.03 -1.91 -16.16
C ALA A 68 13.51 -3.33 -15.81
N GLY A 69 14.59 -3.78 -16.46
CA GLY A 69 15.18 -5.09 -16.22
C GLY A 69 16.68 -5.05 -15.98
N LEU A 70 17.22 -6.20 -15.59
CA LEU A 70 18.66 -6.41 -15.43
C LEU A 70 19.25 -7.07 -16.68
N ASP A 71 20.24 -6.42 -17.27
CA ASP A 71 21.07 -7.01 -18.30
C ASP A 71 22.13 -7.94 -17.69
N GLU A 72 22.08 -9.22 -18.04
CA GLU A 72 22.96 -10.23 -17.43
C GLU A 72 24.42 -10.11 -17.89
N SER A 73 24.66 -9.60 -19.09
CA SER A 73 26.02 -9.50 -19.64
C SER A 73 26.81 -8.33 -19.04
N SER A 74 26.14 -7.20 -18.83
CA SER A 74 26.73 -5.97 -18.33
C SER A 74 26.46 -5.71 -16.85
N HIS A 75 25.54 -6.48 -16.24
CA HIS A 75 25.00 -6.27 -14.89
C HIS A 75 24.46 -4.85 -14.69
N SER A 76 23.79 -4.32 -15.72
CA SER A 76 23.27 -2.95 -15.73
C SER A 76 21.74 -2.92 -15.88
N ILE A 77 21.12 -1.89 -15.33
CA ILE A 77 19.69 -1.63 -15.57
C ILE A 77 19.45 -1.29 -17.04
N LYS A 78 18.36 -1.82 -17.61
CA LYS A 78 17.93 -1.56 -18.99
C LYS A 78 16.43 -1.42 -19.12
N SER A 79 15.99 -0.79 -20.21
CA SER A 79 14.60 -0.83 -20.65
C SER A 79 14.24 -2.23 -21.17
N LEU A 80 13.03 -2.70 -20.84
CA LEU A 80 12.47 -3.96 -21.34
C LEU A 80 11.67 -3.77 -22.63
N ASP A 81 11.13 -2.57 -22.86
CA ASP A 81 10.47 -2.19 -24.12
C ASP A 81 10.99 -0.82 -24.59
N PRO A 82 12.16 -0.78 -25.29
CA PRO A 82 12.76 0.47 -25.73
C PRO A 82 11.86 1.32 -26.61
N TRP A 83 10.93 0.71 -27.36
CA TRP A 83 10.01 1.45 -28.21
C TRP A 83 8.95 2.20 -27.41
N GLN A 84 8.47 1.65 -26.29
CA GLN A 84 7.59 2.40 -25.38
C GLN A 84 8.36 3.38 -24.51
N ASP A 85 9.47 2.92 -23.96
CA ASP A 85 10.13 3.59 -22.84
C ASP A 85 10.93 4.82 -23.28
N LEU A 86 11.62 4.73 -24.41
CA LEU A 86 12.63 5.70 -24.85
C LEU A 86 12.14 6.61 -25.98
N GLU A 87 12.78 7.78 -26.14
CA GLU A 87 12.59 8.68 -27.30
C GLU A 87 13.35 8.22 -28.55
N LYS A 88 14.36 7.38 -28.36
CA LYS A 88 15.24 6.90 -29.43
C LYS A 88 14.43 6.12 -30.46
N ASP A 89 14.83 6.21 -31.73
CA ASP A 89 14.27 5.43 -32.84
C ASP A 89 12.74 5.62 -33.01
N TYR A 90 12.25 6.84 -32.80
CA TYR A 90 10.83 7.21 -32.83
C TYR A 90 9.96 6.51 -31.77
N GLY A 91 10.57 6.15 -30.64
CA GLY A 91 9.87 5.58 -29.50
C GLY A 91 8.89 6.55 -28.82
N ARG A 92 8.04 6.02 -27.95
CA ARG A 92 6.89 6.70 -27.33
C ARG A 92 7.26 7.55 -26.11
N ALA A 93 8.53 7.54 -25.70
CA ALA A 93 9.07 8.37 -24.62
C ALA A 93 8.37 8.14 -23.25
N GLY A 94 7.99 6.91 -22.94
CA GLY A 94 7.25 6.54 -21.73
C GLY A 94 7.87 7.06 -20.44
N TYR A 95 9.19 6.90 -20.25
CA TYR A 95 9.90 7.38 -19.07
C TYR A 95 9.80 8.90 -18.90
N LYS A 96 10.08 9.66 -19.98
CA LYS A 96 9.98 11.12 -19.94
C LYS A 96 8.55 11.59 -19.68
N ARG A 97 7.57 10.95 -20.32
CA ARG A 97 6.16 11.33 -20.21
C ARG A 97 5.60 11.09 -18.81
N ILE A 98 5.95 9.98 -18.15
CA ILE A 98 5.48 9.75 -16.78
C ILE A 98 6.15 10.71 -15.79
N VAL A 99 7.45 10.99 -15.96
CA VAL A 99 8.19 11.91 -15.08
C VAL A 99 7.68 13.35 -15.24
N ALA A 100 7.32 13.75 -16.47
CA ALA A 100 6.76 15.07 -16.75
C ALA A 100 5.42 15.33 -16.04
N LEU A 101 4.71 14.30 -15.55
CA LEU A 101 3.49 14.49 -14.74
C LEU A 101 3.75 15.34 -13.49
N LYS A 102 4.99 15.35 -12.97
CA LYS A 102 5.40 16.20 -11.83
C LYS A 102 5.31 17.69 -12.12
N GLU A 103 5.33 18.11 -13.39
CA GLU A 103 5.17 19.53 -13.76
C GLU A 103 3.74 20.04 -13.45
N THR A 104 2.74 19.17 -13.61
CA THR A 104 1.33 19.47 -13.31
C THR A 104 0.95 19.06 -11.88
N TYR A 105 1.55 17.98 -11.37
CA TYR A 105 1.28 17.41 -10.06
C TYR A 105 2.58 17.39 -9.23
N PRO A 106 3.04 18.54 -8.70
CA PRO A 106 4.35 18.67 -8.06
C PRO A 106 4.51 17.89 -6.75
N HIS A 107 3.41 17.36 -6.20
CA HIS A 107 3.44 16.49 -5.03
C HIS A 107 3.91 15.07 -5.37
N LEU A 108 3.83 14.66 -6.64
CA LEU A 108 4.15 13.30 -7.05
C LEU A 108 5.64 12.98 -6.92
N LYS A 109 5.89 11.75 -6.52
CA LYS A 109 7.17 11.07 -6.70
C LYS A 109 7.01 10.02 -7.80
N VAL A 110 7.91 10.01 -8.76
CA VAL A 110 7.88 9.07 -9.89
C VAL A 110 9.16 8.26 -9.85
N THR A 111 9.05 6.97 -9.53
CA THR A 111 10.17 6.03 -9.49
C THR A 111 10.03 4.99 -10.60
N VAL A 112 11.08 4.20 -10.81
CA VAL A 112 11.08 3.06 -11.74
C VAL A 112 11.29 1.78 -10.95
N ALA A 113 10.51 0.74 -11.25
CA ALA A 113 10.74 -0.58 -10.69
C ALA A 113 11.64 -1.41 -11.60
N ILE A 114 12.55 -2.17 -11.01
CA ILE A 114 13.37 -3.17 -11.70
C ILE A 114 13.05 -4.58 -11.18
N GLY A 115 12.78 -5.51 -12.09
CA GLY A 115 12.43 -6.90 -11.75
C GLY A 115 11.03 -7.28 -12.19
N GLY A 116 10.23 -7.76 -11.24
CA GLY A 116 8.93 -8.37 -11.48
C GLY A 116 9.02 -9.83 -11.92
N TRP A 117 7.92 -10.54 -11.79
CA TRP A 117 7.82 -11.99 -12.01
C TRP A 117 8.55 -12.52 -13.26
N ASN A 118 8.36 -11.87 -14.42
CA ASN A 118 8.90 -12.30 -15.72
C ASN A 118 10.41 -12.13 -15.87
N GLU A 119 11.05 -11.28 -15.05
CA GLU A 119 12.50 -11.09 -15.06
C GLU A 119 13.25 -12.25 -14.39
N GLY A 120 12.56 -13.07 -13.59
CA GLY A 120 13.18 -14.21 -12.89
C GLY A 120 14.02 -13.80 -11.67
N SER A 121 14.79 -14.75 -11.13
CA SER A 121 15.59 -14.55 -9.90
C SER A 121 17.09 -14.78 -10.10
N GLU A 122 17.47 -15.75 -10.94
CA GLU A 122 18.86 -16.21 -11.06
C GLU A 122 19.87 -15.09 -11.38
N LYS A 123 19.54 -14.22 -12.35
CA LYS A 123 20.41 -13.10 -12.73
C LYS A 123 20.58 -12.05 -11.62
N TYR A 124 19.55 -11.84 -10.79
CA TYR A 124 19.63 -10.95 -9.63
C TYR A 124 20.48 -11.58 -8.53
N SER A 125 20.32 -12.89 -8.28
CA SER A 125 21.17 -13.69 -7.40
C SER A 125 22.65 -13.56 -7.78
N ASN A 126 22.96 -13.75 -9.07
CA ASN A 126 24.33 -13.65 -9.57
C ASN A 126 24.91 -12.23 -9.42
N MET A 127 24.14 -11.19 -9.73
CA MET A 127 24.57 -9.79 -9.55
C MET A 127 24.76 -9.45 -8.07
N ALA A 128 23.85 -9.86 -7.20
CA ALA A 128 23.89 -9.53 -5.77
C ALA A 128 25.03 -10.25 -5.03
N ALA A 129 25.44 -11.43 -5.48
CA ALA A 129 26.49 -12.23 -4.83
C ALA A 129 27.90 -11.62 -4.92
N ASP A 130 28.17 -10.80 -5.92
CA ASP A 130 29.51 -10.24 -6.17
C ASP A 130 29.53 -8.72 -5.91
N PRO A 131 30.35 -8.23 -4.96
CA PRO A 131 30.49 -6.80 -4.68
C PRO A 131 30.86 -5.93 -5.90
N GLU A 132 31.68 -6.44 -6.83
CA GLU A 132 32.04 -5.70 -8.04
C GLU A 132 30.86 -5.59 -8.99
N LEU A 133 30.03 -6.63 -9.09
CA LEU A 133 28.82 -6.61 -9.92
C LEU A 133 27.74 -5.73 -9.32
N ARG A 134 27.55 -5.76 -7.99
CA ARG A 134 26.70 -4.81 -7.28
C ARG A 134 27.13 -3.36 -7.53
N ALA A 135 28.44 -3.08 -7.43
CA ALA A 135 28.96 -1.74 -7.71
C ALA A 135 28.67 -1.28 -9.15
N LYS A 136 28.87 -2.16 -10.15
CA LYS A 136 28.53 -1.88 -11.56
C LYS A 136 27.03 -1.61 -11.74
N PHE A 137 26.20 -2.45 -11.13
CA PHE A 137 24.75 -2.27 -11.16
C PHE A 137 24.34 -0.93 -10.56
N ILE A 138 24.82 -0.60 -9.36
CA ILE A 138 24.53 0.66 -8.66
C ILE A 138 24.94 1.87 -9.52
N GLN A 139 26.13 1.86 -10.12
CA GLN A 139 26.55 2.96 -11.01
C GLN A 139 25.63 3.10 -12.22
N SER A 140 25.21 1.98 -12.82
CA SER A 140 24.25 2.01 -13.93
C SER A 140 22.89 2.57 -13.52
N VAL A 141 22.41 2.23 -12.30
CA VAL A 141 21.17 2.76 -11.73
C VAL A 141 21.27 4.26 -11.54
N LEU A 142 22.35 4.75 -10.92
CA LEU A 142 22.55 6.20 -10.74
C LEU A 142 22.48 6.94 -12.08
N TYR A 143 23.20 6.44 -13.09
CA TYR A 143 23.17 7.02 -14.44
C TYR A 143 21.76 6.97 -15.04
N PHE A 144 21.04 5.85 -14.89
CA PHE A 144 19.70 5.67 -15.43
C PHE A 144 18.69 6.63 -14.78
N LEU A 145 18.72 6.79 -13.46
CA LEU A 145 17.87 7.72 -12.73
C LEU A 145 18.21 9.18 -13.09
N ASP A 146 19.50 9.54 -13.09
CA ASP A 146 19.98 10.89 -13.44
C ASP A 146 19.57 11.27 -14.88
N THR A 147 19.62 10.32 -15.80
CA THR A 147 19.28 10.52 -17.23
C THR A 147 17.78 10.70 -17.42
N ASN A 148 16.97 9.82 -16.83
CA ASN A 148 15.52 9.78 -17.03
C ASN A 148 14.73 10.65 -16.04
N LYS A 149 15.40 11.27 -15.05
CA LYS A 149 14.82 12.18 -14.06
C LYS A 149 13.79 11.54 -13.10
N PHE A 150 13.94 10.24 -12.87
CA PHE A 150 13.20 9.52 -11.83
C PHE A 150 13.64 9.97 -10.43
N ASP A 151 12.73 9.91 -9.46
CA ASP A 151 12.98 10.28 -8.06
C ASP A 151 13.59 9.12 -7.24
N GLY A 152 13.77 7.95 -7.83
CA GLY A 152 14.25 6.77 -7.11
C GLY A 152 14.03 5.45 -7.84
N LEU A 153 14.39 4.37 -7.14
CA LEU A 153 14.30 2.99 -7.61
C LEU A 153 13.42 2.16 -6.66
N ASP A 154 12.58 1.33 -7.26
CA ASP A 154 11.87 0.25 -6.57
C ASP A 154 12.48 -1.11 -6.96
N LEU A 155 12.86 -1.91 -5.96
CA LEU A 155 13.42 -3.25 -6.17
C LEU A 155 12.31 -4.29 -6.11
N ASP A 156 12.10 -5.02 -7.21
CA ASP A 156 11.13 -6.10 -7.29
C ASP A 156 11.79 -7.42 -7.71
N TRP A 157 12.79 -7.85 -6.94
CA TRP A 157 13.43 -9.15 -7.15
C TRP A 157 12.54 -10.27 -6.59
N GLU A 158 12.00 -11.09 -7.48
CA GLU A 158 11.12 -12.21 -7.14
C GLU A 158 11.78 -13.59 -7.33
N TYR A 159 12.35 -14.24 -6.31
CA TYR A 159 12.66 -13.74 -4.97
C TYR A 159 14.07 -14.19 -4.56
N PRO A 160 14.78 -13.43 -3.72
CA PRO A 160 16.03 -13.88 -3.08
C PRO A 160 15.88 -15.30 -2.52
N GLY A 161 16.76 -16.23 -2.92
CA GLY A 161 16.76 -17.61 -2.44
C GLY A 161 15.66 -18.52 -3.00
N LYS A 162 14.86 -18.04 -3.97
CA LYS A 162 13.85 -18.84 -4.70
C LYS A 162 13.98 -18.65 -6.21
N ARG A 163 13.29 -19.48 -6.99
CA ARG A 163 13.18 -19.38 -8.47
C ARG A 163 14.55 -19.35 -9.19
N GLY A 164 15.51 -20.15 -8.72
CA GLY A 164 16.89 -20.17 -9.23
C GLY A 164 17.89 -19.36 -8.40
N GLY A 165 17.43 -18.69 -7.33
CA GLY A 165 18.28 -18.05 -6.34
C GLY A 165 18.97 -19.03 -5.38
N LYS A 166 19.89 -18.50 -4.56
CA LYS A 166 20.74 -19.22 -3.61
C LYS A 166 20.46 -18.80 -2.17
N ALA A 167 20.80 -19.63 -1.19
CA ALA A 167 20.53 -19.32 0.22
C ALA A 167 21.22 -18.03 0.70
N GLU A 168 22.38 -17.72 0.13
CA GLU A 168 23.17 -16.51 0.40
C GLU A 168 22.46 -15.23 -0.04
N ASP A 169 21.45 -15.33 -0.92
CA ASP A 169 20.71 -14.19 -1.45
C ASP A 169 20.09 -13.34 -0.34
N LYS A 170 19.69 -13.94 0.79
CA LYS A 170 19.18 -13.17 1.94
C LYS A 170 20.18 -12.12 2.41
N ALA A 171 21.45 -12.52 2.56
CA ALA A 171 22.51 -11.61 3.00
C ALA A 171 22.99 -10.69 1.88
N ASN A 172 23.03 -11.19 0.65
CA ASN A 172 23.41 -10.43 -0.53
C ASN A 172 22.40 -9.32 -0.84
N TYR A 173 21.10 -9.59 -0.66
CA TYR A 173 20.05 -8.61 -0.85
C TYR A 173 20.17 -7.46 0.15
N VAL A 174 20.48 -7.74 1.42
CA VAL A 174 20.80 -6.70 2.41
C VAL A 174 22.00 -5.86 1.99
N SER A 175 23.07 -6.50 1.49
CA SER A 175 24.27 -5.79 1.03
C SER A 175 23.94 -4.87 -0.15
N LEU A 176 23.19 -5.37 -1.13
CA LEU A 176 22.73 -4.58 -2.27
C LEU A 176 21.89 -3.37 -1.84
N VAL A 177 20.89 -3.57 -0.98
CA VAL A 177 20.00 -2.50 -0.51
C VAL A 177 20.77 -1.46 0.31
N LYS A 178 21.71 -1.89 1.15
CA LYS A 178 22.59 -0.99 1.91
C LYS A 178 23.44 -0.12 0.98
N GLU A 179 24.12 -0.75 0.00
CA GLU A 179 25.01 -0.05 -0.92
C GLU A 179 24.25 0.91 -1.85
N LEU A 180 23.04 0.54 -2.29
CA LEU A 180 22.12 1.45 -3.00
C LEU A 180 21.72 2.64 -2.12
N ASN A 181 21.30 2.40 -0.86
CA ASN A 181 20.94 3.47 0.07
C ASN A 181 22.10 4.47 0.24
N GLU A 182 23.32 3.98 0.48
CA GLU A 182 24.52 4.81 0.63
C GLU A 182 24.79 5.65 -0.63
N ALA A 183 24.64 5.05 -1.81
CA ALA A 183 24.80 5.76 -3.09
C ALA A 183 23.72 6.83 -3.33
N PHE A 184 22.50 6.61 -2.83
CA PHE A 184 21.33 7.47 -3.07
C PHE A 184 21.29 8.71 -2.17
N GLN A 185 21.88 8.65 -0.97
CA GLN A 185 21.84 9.74 0.03
C GLN A 185 22.23 11.11 -0.54
N SER A 186 23.32 11.18 -1.32
CA SER A 186 23.81 12.44 -1.89
C SER A 186 22.88 13.05 -2.95
N ARG A 187 22.00 12.23 -3.56
CA ARG A 187 21.06 12.64 -4.60
C ARG A 187 19.63 12.81 -4.09
N GLY A 188 19.35 12.35 -2.87
CA GLY A 188 18.00 12.35 -2.29
C GLY A 188 17.04 11.41 -3.02
N TYR A 189 17.56 10.33 -3.62
CA TYR A 189 16.72 9.32 -4.28
C TYR A 189 16.01 8.43 -3.28
N LEU A 190 14.75 8.10 -3.60
CA LEU A 190 13.97 7.10 -2.90
C LEU A 190 14.48 5.69 -3.24
N LEU A 191 14.53 4.82 -2.24
CA LEU A 191 14.77 3.40 -2.40
C LEU A 191 13.66 2.61 -1.70
N THR A 192 12.86 1.93 -2.52
CA THR A 192 11.76 1.08 -2.05
C THR A 192 11.94 -0.35 -2.54
N ALA A 193 11.16 -1.27 -1.99
CA ALA A 193 11.14 -2.65 -2.49
C ALA A 193 9.74 -3.27 -2.38
N ALA A 194 9.34 -3.99 -3.42
CA ALA A 194 8.25 -4.94 -3.39
C ALA A 194 8.72 -6.26 -2.76
N MET A 195 7.96 -6.77 -1.80
CA MET A 195 8.36 -7.96 -1.03
C MET A 195 7.24 -9.01 -1.02
N GLY A 196 7.60 -10.25 -1.31
CA GLY A 196 6.69 -11.40 -1.21
C GLY A 196 6.34 -11.70 0.25
N VAL A 197 5.06 -11.85 0.54
CA VAL A 197 4.51 -11.80 1.90
C VAL A 197 4.15 -13.14 2.52
N GLY A 198 4.25 -14.23 1.76
CA GLY A 198 4.10 -15.57 2.30
C GLY A 198 5.23 -15.84 3.30
N LYS A 199 4.91 -16.38 4.49
CA LYS A 199 5.89 -16.64 5.55
C LYS A 199 7.11 -17.41 5.01
N ASP A 200 6.89 -18.46 4.24
CA ASP A 200 7.94 -19.28 3.64
C ASP A 200 8.82 -18.52 2.64
N THR A 201 8.32 -17.44 2.04
CA THR A 201 9.12 -16.55 1.20
C THR A 201 9.90 -15.58 2.06
N MET A 202 9.27 -14.94 3.04
CA MET A 202 9.96 -14.00 3.93
C MET A 202 11.10 -14.66 4.70
N ASP A 203 10.89 -15.88 5.19
CA ASP A 203 11.88 -16.66 5.94
C ASP A 203 13.10 -17.06 5.13
N VAL A 204 12.97 -17.17 3.81
CA VAL A 204 14.09 -17.50 2.92
C VAL A 204 14.74 -16.23 2.40
N ALA A 205 13.95 -15.23 2.01
CA ALA A 205 14.42 -14.13 1.19
C ALA A 205 14.97 -12.94 2.01
N TYR A 206 14.48 -12.72 3.23
CA TYR A 206 14.61 -11.39 3.86
C TYR A 206 15.20 -11.42 5.27
N ASP A 207 16.07 -10.44 5.55
CA ASP A 207 16.39 -9.96 6.89
C ASP A 207 15.62 -8.65 7.09
N LEU A 208 14.39 -8.78 7.61
CA LEU A 208 13.40 -7.71 7.64
C LEU A 208 13.85 -6.48 8.44
N ALA A 209 14.50 -6.67 9.58
CA ALA A 209 15.01 -5.58 10.40
C ALA A 209 16.10 -4.77 9.68
N LYS A 210 17.04 -5.45 8.99
CA LYS A 210 18.09 -4.75 8.23
C LYS A 210 17.53 -4.05 7.01
N LEU A 211 16.61 -4.67 6.28
CA LEU A 211 15.96 -4.04 5.12
C LEU A 211 15.15 -2.80 5.54
N SER A 212 14.40 -2.88 6.64
CA SER A 212 13.64 -1.75 7.19
C SER A 212 14.54 -0.55 7.54
N ARG A 213 15.81 -0.76 7.87
CA ARG A 213 16.75 0.34 8.12
C ARG A 213 17.05 1.17 6.86
N TYR A 214 17.20 0.52 5.71
CA TYR A 214 17.75 1.14 4.49
C TYR A 214 16.69 1.54 3.47
N LEU A 215 15.53 0.90 3.49
CA LEU A 215 14.41 1.24 2.59
C LEU A 215 13.61 2.41 3.16
N ASP A 216 13.14 3.31 2.28
CA ASP A 216 12.18 4.34 2.64
C ASP A 216 10.82 3.70 2.94
N PHE A 217 10.37 2.84 2.03
CA PHE A 217 9.15 2.06 2.14
C PHE A 217 9.34 0.61 1.70
N ILE A 218 8.57 -0.28 2.31
CA ILE A 218 8.41 -1.67 1.94
C ILE A 218 7.00 -1.85 1.41
N HIS A 219 6.89 -2.14 0.11
CA HIS A 219 5.62 -2.45 -0.55
C HIS A 219 5.31 -3.93 -0.34
N MET A 220 4.40 -4.22 0.58
CA MET A 220 4.01 -5.59 0.92
C MET A 220 3.05 -6.10 -0.14
N MET A 221 3.45 -7.11 -0.93
CA MET A 221 2.59 -7.71 -1.96
C MET A 221 1.50 -8.59 -1.33
N CYS A 222 0.58 -7.99 -0.57
CA CYS A 222 -0.48 -8.65 0.19
C CYS A 222 -1.64 -9.13 -0.69
N TYR A 223 -1.30 -9.89 -1.72
CA TYR A 223 -2.16 -10.54 -2.69
C TYR A 223 -1.43 -11.79 -3.20
N ASP A 224 -2.09 -12.59 -4.05
CA ASP A 224 -1.59 -13.90 -4.47
C ASP A 224 -1.31 -14.86 -3.30
N TYR A 225 -2.08 -14.74 -2.22
CA TYR A 225 -2.02 -15.73 -1.14
C TYR A 225 -2.57 -17.08 -1.62
N HIS A 226 -3.62 -17.05 -2.45
CA HIS A 226 -4.22 -18.24 -3.05
C HIS A 226 -4.48 -18.08 -4.54
N GLY A 227 -4.36 -19.18 -5.26
CA GLY A 227 -4.56 -19.25 -6.71
C GLY A 227 -4.70 -20.70 -7.18
N THR A 228 -4.70 -20.93 -8.49
CA THR A 228 -4.94 -22.28 -9.04
C THR A 228 -3.85 -23.29 -8.68
N TRP A 229 -2.68 -22.83 -8.24
CA TRP A 229 -1.59 -23.64 -7.72
C TRP A 229 -1.95 -24.40 -6.42
N ASP A 230 -2.99 -23.97 -5.70
CA ASP A 230 -3.44 -24.65 -4.48
C ASP A 230 -4.30 -25.90 -4.78
N GLY A 231 -4.84 -26.02 -6.00
CA GLY A 231 -5.80 -27.08 -6.35
C GLY A 231 -7.18 -26.94 -5.67
N VAL A 232 -7.39 -25.87 -4.91
CA VAL A 232 -8.65 -25.52 -4.27
C VAL A 232 -8.94 -24.03 -4.47
N VAL A 233 -10.21 -23.64 -4.38
CA VAL A 233 -10.60 -22.21 -4.42
C VAL A 233 -10.14 -21.53 -3.14
N GLY A 234 -9.55 -20.32 -3.26
CA GLY A 234 -9.13 -19.50 -2.13
C GLY A 234 -9.27 -17.99 -2.39
N ALA A 235 -9.06 -17.20 -1.34
CA ALA A 235 -9.06 -15.75 -1.40
C ALA A 235 -7.76 -15.22 -2.03
N ASN A 236 -7.83 -14.31 -3.02
CA ASN A 236 -6.61 -13.69 -3.57
C ASN A 236 -5.83 -12.92 -2.47
N ALA A 237 -6.55 -12.08 -1.72
CA ALA A 237 -6.02 -11.28 -0.62
C ALA A 237 -6.95 -11.36 0.61
N PRO A 238 -6.92 -12.46 1.38
CA PRO A 238 -7.74 -12.58 2.59
C PRO A 238 -7.30 -11.57 3.64
N LEU A 239 -8.24 -10.78 4.17
CA LEU A 239 -7.97 -9.83 5.25
C LEU A 239 -7.46 -10.56 6.50
N ARG A 240 -8.06 -11.72 6.79
CA ARG A 240 -7.71 -12.64 7.88
C ARG A 240 -7.71 -14.08 7.38
N GLY A 241 -6.91 -14.92 8.02
CA GLY A 241 -6.86 -16.35 7.73
C GLY A 241 -8.15 -17.09 8.09
N MET A 242 -8.32 -18.27 7.52
CA MET A 242 -9.48 -19.14 7.80
C MET A 242 -9.52 -19.62 9.26
N ASN A 243 -8.37 -19.66 9.93
CA ASN A 243 -8.20 -19.99 11.34
C ASN A 243 -6.83 -19.46 11.83
N GLU A 244 -6.52 -19.62 13.12
CA GLU A 244 -5.27 -19.10 13.71
C GLU A 244 -3.98 -19.73 13.14
N ALA A 245 -4.05 -20.94 12.55
CA ALA A 245 -2.91 -21.58 11.93
C ALA A 245 -2.70 -21.14 10.47
N ASP A 246 -3.66 -20.43 9.88
CA ASP A 246 -3.58 -19.92 8.52
C ASP A 246 -2.74 -18.63 8.48
N VAL A 247 -1.48 -18.80 8.08
CA VAL A 247 -0.48 -17.73 7.99
C VAL A 247 -0.54 -16.94 6.69
N LEU A 248 -1.43 -17.31 5.76
CA LEU A 248 -1.54 -16.69 4.44
C LEU A 248 -2.65 -15.63 4.44
N SER A 249 -2.45 -14.56 5.22
CA SER A 249 -3.39 -13.44 5.26
C SER A 249 -2.72 -12.09 5.51
N VAL A 250 -3.42 -11.01 5.13
CA VAL A 250 -2.97 -9.62 5.29
C VAL A 250 -2.61 -9.33 6.75
N GLU A 251 -3.52 -9.64 7.69
CA GLU A 251 -3.29 -9.37 9.11
C GLU A 251 -2.09 -10.15 9.67
N TYR A 252 -1.94 -11.42 9.27
CA TYR A 252 -0.79 -12.22 9.69
C TYR A 252 0.52 -11.60 9.18
N THR A 253 0.60 -11.23 7.90
CA THR A 253 1.78 -10.59 7.31
C THR A 253 2.15 -9.32 8.05
N ILE A 254 1.19 -8.44 8.35
CA ILE A 254 1.44 -7.19 9.09
C ILE A 254 2.07 -7.51 10.45
N LYS A 255 1.43 -8.39 11.24
CA LYS A 255 1.94 -8.78 12.56
C LYS A 255 3.32 -9.43 12.48
N TYR A 256 3.52 -10.29 11.48
CA TYR A 256 4.79 -10.97 11.25
C TYR A 256 5.92 -9.98 11.00
N MET A 257 5.74 -9.05 10.07
CA MET A 257 6.77 -8.07 9.73
C MET A 257 7.09 -7.14 10.90
N MET A 258 6.07 -6.68 11.64
CA MET A 258 6.27 -5.89 12.85
C MET A 258 7.05 -6.66 13.93
N ALA A 259 6.70 -7.93 14.17
CA ALA A 259 7.41 -8.78 15.13
C ALA A 259 8.87 -9.07 14.72
N HIS A 260 9.21 -8.92 13.45
CA HIS A 260 10.56 -9.10 12.90
C HIS A 260 11.29 -7.77 12.63
N GLY A 261 10.88 -6.70 13.31
CA GLY A 261 11.62 -5.45 13.38
C GLY A 261 11.33 -4.45 12.26
N VAL A 262 10.28 -4.65 11.47
CA VAL A 262 9.84 -3.64 10.50
C VAL A 262 9.02 -2.57 11.23
N SER A 263 9.40 -1.31 11.03
CA SER A 263 8.62 -0.18 11.56
C SER A 263 7.31 -0.01 10.78
N PRO A 264 6.12 0.10 11.44
CA PRO A 264 4.84 0.23 10.77
C PRO A 264 4.76 1.37 9.75
N TYR A 265 5.34 2.54 10.07
CA TYR A 265 5.31 3.70 9.18
C TYR A 265 6.13 3.51 7.87
N LYS A 266 6.94 2.44 7.76
CA LYS A 266 7.64 2.04 6.53
C LYS A 266 6.90 0.97 5.74
N MET A 267 5.89 0.34 6.33
CA MET A 267 5.10 -0.71 5.68
C MET A 267 3.99 -0.07 4.85
N VAL A 268 3.90 -0.46 3.59
CA VAL A 268 2.89 0.02 2.64
C VAL A 268 2.10 -1.20 2.17
N LEU A 269 0.80 -1.24 2.48
CA LEU A 269 -0.05 -2.40 2.21
C LEU A 269 -0.43 -2.48 0.74
N GLY A 270 -0.01 -3.55 0.06
CA GLY A 270 -0.42 -3.86 -1.31
C GLY A 270 -1.87 -4.34 -1.40
N LEU A 271 -2.59 -3.80 -2.36
CA LEU A 271 -4.00 -4.06 -2.64
C LEU A 271 -4.13 -4.51 -4.11
N PRO A 272 -4.73 -5.68 -4.37
CA PRO A 272 -4.90 -6.16 -5.73
C PRO A 272 -6.09 -5.46 -6.40
N MET A 273 -5.87 -4.96 -7.62
CA MET A 273 -6.93 -4.49 -8.53
C MET A 273 -7.31 -5.58 -9.54
N TYR A 274 -7.27 -6.83 -9.09
CA TYR A 274 -7.53 -8.01 -9.90
C TYR A 274 -8.03 -9.16 -9.01
N GLY A 275 -8.59 -10.17 -9.63
CA GLY A 275 -8.98 -11.43 -9.01
C GLY A 275 -8.23 -12.63 -9.58
N ARG A 276 -8.25 -13.71 -8.80
CA ARG A 276 -7.81 -15.05 -9.22
C ARG A 276 -9.02 -15.86 -9.66
N THR A 277 -8.90 -16.53 -10.81
CA THR A 277 -10.01 -17.27 -11.42
C THR A 277 -9.80 -18.78 -11.27
N PHE A 278 -10.90 -19.50 -11.07
CA PHE A 278 -10.90 -20.95 -10.82
C PHE A 278 -11.97 -21.64 -11.68
N VAL A 279 -11.69 -22.89 -12.04
CA VAL A 279 -12.68 -23.80 -12.61
C VAL A 279 -12.84 -24.97 -11.64
N LEU A 280 -14.04 -25.16 -11.09
CA LEU A 280 -14.33 -26.24 -10.15
C LEU A 280 -14.12 -27.62 -10.81
N GLU A 281 -13.62 -28.58 -10.03
CA GLU A 281 -13.59 -29.98 -10.48
C GLU A 281 -15.01 -30.56 -10.56
N ASN A 282 -15.85 -30.25 -9.55
CA ASN A 282 -17.24 -30.66 -9.50
C ASN A 282 -18.17 -29.43 -9.55
N PRO A 283 -18.79 -29.14 -10.72
CA PRO A 283 -19.75 -28.03 -10.86
C PRO A 283 -20.98 -28.14 -9.94
N GLY A 284 -21.33 -29.35 -9.49
CA GLY A 284 -22.50 -29.63 -8.65
C GLY A 284 -22.32 -29.31 -7.16
N VAL A 285 -21.15 -28.82 -6.74
CA VAL A 285 -20.93 -28.37 -5.36
C VAL A 285 -21.88 -27.23 -5.02
N LYS A 286 -22.63 -27.33 -3.92
CA LYS A 286 -23.65 -26.31 -3.55
C LYS A 286 -23.03 -25.02 -3.05
N SER A 287 -22.00 -25.10 -2.21
CA SER A 287 -21.35 -23.95 -1.57
C SER A 287 -19.86 -23.99 -1.80
N ILE A 288 -19.26 -22.84 -2.12
CA ILE A 288 -17.80 -22.70 -2.19
C ILE A 288 -17.26 -22.51 -0.78
N LEU A 289 -16.44 -23.44 -0.35
CA LEU A 289 -15.64 -23.38 0.88
C LEU A 289 -14.19 -23.11 0.49
N PHE A 290 -13.65 -21.96 0.88
CA PHE A 290 -12.26 -21.60 0.63
C PHE A 290 -11.31 -22.58 1.34
N GLY A 291 -10.22 -22.95 0.65
CA GLY A 291 -9.25 -23.94 1.11
C GLY A 291 -9.73 -25.40 1.04
N VAL A 292 -10.97 -25.67 0.61
CA VAL A 292 -11.57 -27.01 0.60
C VAL A 292 -12.13 -27.39 -0.77
N THR A 293 -12.76 -26.44 -1.46
CA THR A 293 -13.47 -26.75 -2.72
C THR A 293 -12.48 -26.96 -3.85
N ALA A 294 -12.37 -28.19 -4.34
CA ALA A 294 -11.43 -28.57 -5.40
C ALA A 294 -11.62 -27.76 -6.69
N ALA A 295 -10.50 -27.26 -7.21
CA ALA A 295 -10.40 -26.52 -8.45
C ALA A 295 -9.33 -27.15 -9.35
N LYS A 296 -9.53 -27.03 -10.66
CA LYS A 296 -8.53 -27.43 -11.65
C LYS A 296 -7.28 -26.56 -11.53
N SER A 297 -6.15 -27.10 -11.96
CA SER A 297 -4.85 -26.41 -11.97
C SER A 297 -4.79 -25.20 -12.94
N VAL A 298 -5.77 -25.06 -13.84
CA VAL A 298 -5.85 -23.98 -14.81
C VAL A 298 -7.19 -23.26 -14.66
N GLY A 299 -7.10 -21.96 -14.37
CA GLY A 299 -8.23 -21.02 -14.36
C GLY A 299 -8.54 -20.50 -15.76
N PHE A 300 -9.49 -19.58 -15.88
CA PHE A 300 -9.84 -18.96 -17.16
C PHE A 300 -9.29 -17.53 -17.27
N PRO A 301 -9.08 -17.00 -18.48
CA PRO A 301 -8.52 -15.68 -18.65
C PRO A 301 -9.60 -14.60 -18.70
N GLY A 302 -9.24 -13.39 -18.27
CA GLY A 302 -10.01 -12.18 -18.58
C GLY A 302 -9.99 -11.82 -20.08
N PRO A 303 -11.04 -11.15 -20.59
CA PRO A 303 -11.17 -10.81 -22.02
C PRO A 303 -10.07 -9.86 -22.57
N PHE A 304 -9.50 -9.01 -21.72
CA PHE A 304 -8.45 -8.05 -22.00
C PHE A 304 -7.08 -8.50 -21.48
N THR A 305 -7.02 -9.00 -20.24
CA THR A 305 -5.77 -9.43 -19.58
C THR A 305 -5.21 -10.71 -20.20
N LYS A 306 -6.08 -11.61 -20.68
CA LYS A 306 -5.74 -12.80 -21.47
C LYS A 306 -4.77 -13.77 -20.78
N GLU A 307 -4.73 -13.76 -19.45
CA GLU A 307 -3.90 -14.66 -18.64
C GLU A 307 -4.79 -15.64 -17.87
N ASN A 308 -4.58 -16.95 -18.06
CA ASN A 308 -5.36 -17.97 -17.36
C ASN A 308 -5.16 -17.86 -15.84
N GLY A 309 -6.25 -17.85 -15.08
CA GLY A 309 -6.17 -17.72 -13.62
C GLY A 309 -6.16 -16.26 -13.14
N PHE A 310 -6.26 -15.28 -14.04
CA PHE A 310 -6.19 -13.85 -13.72
C PHE A 310 -7.28 -13.06 -14.45
N MET A 311 -7.85 -12.08 -13.76
CA MET A 311 -8.82 -11.15 -14.33
C MET A 311 -8.73 -9.80 -13.60
N GLY A 312 -8.58 -8.69 -14.32
CA GLY A 312 -8.54 -7.34 -13.76
C GLY A 312 -9.89 -6.91 -13.19
N TYR A 313 -9.92 -6.03 -12.20
CA TYR A 313 -11.18 -5.55 -11.60
C TYR A 313 -12.11 -4.93 -12.65
N ASN A 314 -11.58 -4.16 -13.60
CA ASN A 314 -12.32 -3.62 -14.75
C ASN A 314 -13.00 -4.67 -15.64
N GLU A 315 -12.48 -5.90 -15.67
CA GLU A 315 -13.11 -7.01 -16.36
C GLU A 315 -14.19 -7.64 -15.45
N ILE A 316 -13.87 -7.83 -14.17
CA ILE A 316 -14.75 -8.48 -13.19
C ILE A 316 -16.02 -7.67 -12.96
N CYS A 317 -15.90 -6.37 -12.68
CA CYS A 317 -17.08 -5.53 -12.38
C CYS A 317 -18.00 -5.39 -13.61
N ARG A 318 -17.47 -5.53 -14.82
CA ARG A 318 -18.29 -5.55 -16.05
C ARG A 318 -19.17 -6.79 -16.18
N GLU A 319 -18.73 -7.93 -15.66
CA GLU A 319 -19.56 -9.14 -15.62
C GLU A 319 -20.85 -8.94 -14.82
N LEU A 320 -20.88 -7.93 -13.93
CA LEU A 320 -22.05 -7.59 -13.11
C LEU A 320 -22.99 -6.56 -13.75
N THR A 321 -22.50 -5.75 -14.70
CA THR A 321 -23.32 -4.72 -15.38
C THR A 321 -24.31 -5.27 -16.43
N ASN A 322 -24.17 -6.53 -16.80
CA ASN A 322 -25.03 -7.15 -17.82
C ASN A 322 -26.28 -7.73 -17.16
N SER A 323 -27.47 -7.25 -17.53
CA SER A 323 -28.74 -7.77 -17.02
C SER A 323 -28.98 -9.26 -17.32
N SER A 324 -28.27 -9.82 -18.31
CA SER A 324 -28.29 -11.24 -18.67
C SER A 324 -27.15 -12.05 -18.03
N SER A 325 -26.39 -11.44 -17.12
CA SER A 325 -25.30 -12.11 -16.41
C SER A 325 -25.80 -13.28 -15.57
N THR A 326 -25.08 -14.39 -15.65
CA THR A 326 -25.32 -15.58 -14.80
C THR A 326 -24.41 -15.60 -13.58
N TRP A 327 -23.57 -14.57 -13.39
CA TRP A 327 -22.70 -14.43 -12.24
C TRP A 327 -23.49 -14.05 -10.99
N ILE A 328 -23.28 -14.82 -9.93
CA ILE A 328 -23.88 -14.59 -8.63
C ILE A 328 -22.80 -14.06 -7.70
N ARG A 329 -23.08 -12.91 -7.06
CA ARG A 329 -22.23 -12.34 -6.01
C ARG A 329 -22.36 -13.11 -4.72
N HIS A 330 -21.23 -13.36 -4.08
CA HIS A 330 -21.13 -13.93 -2.76
C HIS A 330 -20.09 -13.16 -1.93
N TRP A 331 -20.23 -13.23 -0.62
CA TRP A 331 -19.30 -12.64 0.33
C TRP A 331 -18.83 -13.71 1.31
N HIS A 332 -17.52 -13.86 1.44
CA HIS A 332 -16.90 -14.76 2.40
C HIS A 332 -16.50 -13.99 3.66
N GLU A 333 -17.33 -14.07 4.70
CA GLU A 333 -17.24 -13.24 5.91
C GLU A 333 -15.87 -13.31 6.61
N GLN A 334 -15.37 -14.53 6.83
CA GLN A 334 -14.14 -14.77 7.60
C GLN A 334 -12.91 -14.06 7.01
N THR A 335 -12.79 -14.07 5.68
CA THR A 335 -11.66 -13.48 4.96
C THR A 335 -11.97 -12.08 4.44
N SER A 336 -13.22 -11.62 4.62
CA SER A 336 -13.76 -10.38 4.04
C SER A 336 -13.48 -10.28 2.54
N THR A 337 -13.88 -11.32 1.80
CA THR A 337 -13.55 -11.47 0.37
C THR A 337 -14.81 -11.66 -0.46
N PRO A 338 -15.09 -10.80 -1.46
CA PRO A 338 -16.12 -11.06 -2.43
C PRO A 338 -15.67 -12.16 -3.41
N TYR A 339 -16.62 -12.96 -3.88
CA TYR A 339 -16.38 -13.83 -5.02
C TYR A 339 -17.60 -13.92 -5.92
N LEU A 340 -17.36 -14.09 -7.22
CA LEU A 340 -18.40 -14.36 -8.21
C LEU A 340 -18.44 -15.84 -8.54
N ARG A 341 -19.64 -16.38 -8.78
CA ARG A 341 -19.82 -17.73 -9.28
C ARG A 341 -20.78 -17.78 -10.46
N ASP A 342 -20.37 -18.47 -11.51
CA ASP A 342 -21.22 -18.85 -12.64
C ASP A 342 -20.97 -20.33 -12.99
N GLY A 343 -21.89 -21.20 -12.58
CA GLY A 343 -21.74 -22.65 -12.72
C GLY A 343 -20.47 -23.17 -12.05
N SER A 344 -19.51 -23.60 -12.87
CA SER A 344 -18.19 -24.09 -12.46
C SER A 344 -17.10 -23.01 -12.41
N ARG A 345 -17.39 -21.79 -12.86
CA ARG A 345 -16.43 -20.69 -12.87
C ARG A 345 -16.55 -19.90 -11.58
N VAL A 346 -15.41 -19.61 -10.95
CA VAL A 346 -15.33 -18.79 -9.74
C VAL A 346 -14.27 -17.71 -9.93
N ILE A 347 -14.59 -16.49 -9.49
CA ILE A 347 -13.65 -15.36 -9.45
C ILE A 347 -13.55 -14.91 -7.99
N SER A 348 -12.36 -14.99 -7.41
CA SER A 348 -12.05 -14.49 -6.07
C SER A 348 -11.29 -13.19 -6.21
N TYR A 349 -11.80 -12.08 -5.68
CA TYR A 349 -11.31 -10.74 -6.01
C TYR A 349 -11.47 -9.76 -4.85
N ASP A 350 -11.12 -8.51 -5.09
CA ASP A 350 -11.37 -7.38 -4.19
C ASP A 350 -12.33 -6.39 -4.86
N ASN A 351 -13.31 -5.91 -4.08
CA ASN A 351 -14.23 -4.86 -4.47
C ASN A 351 -14.07 -3.63 -3.56
N GLU A 352 -14.86 -2.59 -3.77
CA GLU A 352 -14.77 -1.36 -2.99
C GLU A 352 -14.92 -1.65 -1.48
N ARG A 353 -15.90 -2.46 -1.08
CA ARG A 353 -16.10 -2.83 0.33
C ARG A 353 -14.89 -3.55 0.95
N SER A 354 -14.35 -4.57 0.29
CA SER A 354 -13.19 -5.31 0.83
C SER A 354 -11.90 -4.48 0.84
N ILE A 355 -11.73 -3.59 -0.13
CA ILE A 355 -10.66 -2.59 -0.14
C ILE A 355 -10.79 -1.62 1.04
N ALA A 356 -11.99 -1.09 1.30
CA ALA A 356 -12.23 -0.19 2.44
C ALA A 356 -11.89 -0.85 3.79
N LEU A 357 -12.21 -2.15 3.95
CA LEU A 357 -11.83 -2.93 5.13
C LEU A 357 -10.32 -3.14 5.27
N LYS A 358 -9.61 -3.42 4.17
CA LYS A 358 -8.14 -3.54 4.16
C LYS A 358 -7.46 -2.22 4.49
N VAL A 359 -7.96 -1.11 3.93
CA VAL A 359 -7.48 0.23 4.23
C VAL A 359 -7.67 0.55 5.71
N LYS A 360 -8.86 0.27 6.27
CA LYS A 360 -9.11 0.46 7.71
C LYS A 360 -8.10 -0.30 8.57
N MET A 361 -7.84 -1.56 8.24
CA MET A 361 -6.83 -2.37 8.94
C MET A 361 -5.44 -1.73 8.85
N ALA A 362 -5.01 -1.27 7.68
CA ALA A 362 -3.72 -0.60 7.51
C ALA A 362 -3.60 0.64 8.42
N ILE A 363 -4.64 1.45 8.51
CA ILE A 363 -4.65 2.64 9.37
C ILE A 363 -4.63 2.27 10.85
N ASP A 364 -5.37 1.24 11.26
CA ASP A 364 -5.40 0.76 12.65
C ASP A 364 -4.03 0.26 13.12
N TYR A 365 -3.28 -0.43 12.26
CA TYR A 365 -1.90 -0.85 12.53
C TYR A 365 -0.86 0.27 12.37
N GLY A 366 -1.28 1.49 12.02
CA GLY A 366 -0.38 2.64 11.88
C GLY A 366 0.58 2.53 10.69
N LEU A 367 0.17 1.82 9.63
CA LEU A 367 1.00 1.63 8.44
C LEU A 367 1.31 2.96 7.73
N GLY A 368 2.41 2.99 6.98
CA GLY A 368 2.88 4.17 6.24
C GLY A 368 1.96 4.57 5.10
N GLY A 369 1.31 3.59 4.48
CA GLY A 369 0.36 3.84 3.41
C GLY A 369 -0.12 2.58 2.69
N LEU A 370 -0.59 2.79 1.45
CA LEU A 370 -1.21 1.80 0.61
C LEU A 370 -0.50 1.74 -0.75
N MET A 371 -0.51 0.57 -1.37
CA MET A 371 0.05 0.30 -2.68
C MET A 371 -0.99 -0.46 -3.51
N VAL A 372 -1.05 -0.22 -4.82
CA VAL A 372 -1.96 -0.94 -5.72
C VAL A 372 -1.21 -1.67 -6.82
N TRP A 373 -1.59 -2.93 -7.03
CA TRP A 373 -1.21 -3.73 -8.18
C TRP A 373 -2.45 -4.11 -8.99
N SER A 374 -2.71 -3.51 -10.14
CA SER A 374 -2.05 -2.30 -10.67
C SER A 374 -3.10 -1.35 -11.23
N ILE A 375 -2.76 -0.07 -11.37
CA ILE A 375 -3.74 1.00 -11.65
C ILE A 375 -4.47 0.82 -12.99
N ASP A 376 -3.87 0.09 -13.92
CA ASP A 376 -4.42 -0.23 -15.24
C ASP A 376 -5.52 -1.29 -15.24
N THR A 377 -5.81 -1.93 -14.09
CA THR A 377 -6.92 -2.87 -13.94
C THR A 377 -8.03 -2.38 -13.01
N ASP A 378 -7.95 -1.15 -12.49
CA ASP A 378 -9.10 -0.45 -11.90
C ASP A 378 -10.14 -0.10 -12.97
N ASN A 379 -11.34 0.35 -12.61
CA ASN A 379 -12.39 0.82 -13.52
C ASN A 379 -12.04 2.18 -14.17
N PHE A 380 -10.88 2.32 -14.81
CA PHE A 380 -10.37 3.59 -15.34
C PHE A 380 -11.23 4.17 -16.49
N LYS A 381 -11.97 3.33 -17.22
CA LYS A 381 -12.92 3.75 -18.28
C LYS A 381 -14.31 4.10 -17.77
N GLY A 382 -14.61 3.86 -16.50
CA GLY A 382 -15.91 4.08 -15.89
C GLY A 382 -17.06 3.30 -16.53
N ARG A 383 -16.88 1.99 -16.66
CA ARG A 383 -17.84 1.06 -17.29
C ARG A 383 -18.56 0.16 -16.30
N CYS A 384 -18.24 0.25 -15.01
CA CYS A 384 -18.87 -0.55 -13.97
C CYS A 384 -19.97 0.21 -13.25
N GLU A 385 -20.89 -0.53 -12.63
CA GLU A 385 -21.89 0.02 -11.74
C GLU A 385 -21.27 0.34 -10.38
N ASP A 386 -21.84 1.32 -9.69
CA ASP A 386 -21.41 1.70 -8.35
C ASP A 386 -21.84 0.66 -7.31
N GLU A 387 -20.94 0.30 -6.40
CA GLU A 387 -21.29 -0.47 -5.22
C GLU A 387 -22.06 0.39 -4.22
N THR A 388 -23.10 -0.18 -3.63
CA THR A 388 -23.98 0.54 -2.67
C THR A 388 -23.61 0.28 -1.21
N ASP A 389 -22.74 -0.71 -0.97
CA ASP A 389 -22.32 -1.16 0.35
C ASP A 389 -20.82 -0.91 0.64
N THR A 390 -20.15 -0.07 -0.16
CA THR A 390 -18.72 0.24 -0.03
C THR A 390 -18.30 0.59 1.40
N PHE A 391 -19.06 1.46 2.07
CA PHE A 391 -18.73 1.97 3.41
C PHE A 391 -19.64 1.44 4.51
N ILE A 392 -20.41 0.37 4.26
CA ILE A 392 -21.37 -0.16 5.24
C ILE A 392 -20.70 -0.51 6.57
N ASP A 393 -19.48 -1.06 6.54
CA ASP A 393 -18.75 -1.42 7.76
C ASP A 393 -18.29 -0.18 8.56
N PHE A 394 -18.07 0.96 7.90
CA PHE A 394 -17.81 2.25 8.59
C PHE A 394 -19.08 2.77 9.26
N GLU A 395 -20.22 2.70 8.58
CA GLU A 395 -21.51 3.08 9.14
C GLU A 395 -21.87 2.22 10.35
N ASP A 396 -21.64 0.89 10.26
CA ASP A 396 -21.85 -0.06 11.35
C ASP A 396 -20.99 0.27 12.59
N ARG A 397 -19.72 0.64 12.39
CA ARG A 397 -18.84 1.07 13.49
C ARG A 397 -19.26 2.41 14.04
N TYR A 398 -19.59 3.38 13.19
CA TYR A 398 -20.11 4.67 13.63
C TYR A 398 -21.34 4.54 14.52
N ARG A 399 -22.29 3.66 14.18
CA ARG A 399 -23.47 3.39 15.03
C ARG A 399 -23.09 2.91 16.43
N LYS A 400 -21.99 2.17 16.58
CA LYS A 400 -21.47 1.78 17.89
C LYS A 400 -20.77 2.93 18.61
N ILE A 401 -20.00 3.75 17.88
CA ILE A 401 -19.29 4.91 18.44
C ILE A 401 -20.27 5.91 19.04
N VAL A 402 -21.39 6.20 18.37
CA VAL A 402 -22.38 7.18 18.87
C VAL A 402 -23.08 6.74 20.15
N ASP A 403 -23.10 5.43 20.42
CA ASP A 403 -23.68 4.86 21.64
C ASP A 403 -22.67 4.82 22.81
N GLU A 404 -21.40 5.21 22.60
CA GLU A 404 -20.38 5.21 23.65
C GLU A 404 -20.70 6.25 24.75
N PRO A 405 -20.82 5.84 26.03
CA PRO A 405 -21.23 6.74 27.12
C PRO A 405 -20.31 7.96 27.30
N ILE A 406 -19.02 7.81 26.99
CA ILE A 406 -18.02 8.85 27.15
C ILE A 406 -17.88 9.76 25.92
N LEU A 407 -18.60 9.49 24.82
CA LEU A 407 -18.46 10.24 23.57
C LEU A 407 -18.68 11.75 23.78
N ALA A 408 -19.67 12.15 24.59
CA ALA A 408 -19.93 13.57 24.86
C ALA A 408 -18.73 14.30 25.50
N ARG A 409 -17.86 13.57 26.23
CA ARG A 409 -16.60 14.11 26.77
C ARG A 409 -15.52 14.13 25.69
N VAL A 410 -15.41 13.07 24.90
CA VAL A 410 -14.49 12.95 23.75
C VAL A 410 -14.67 14.12 22.76
N LEU A 411 -15.92 14.44 22.41
CA LEU A 411 -16.23 15.53 21.46
C LEU A 411 -15.78 16.92 21.98
N LYS A 412 -15.71 17.12 23.30
CA LYS A 412 -15.22 18.36 23.90
C LYS A 412 -13.69 18.49 23.77
N THR A 413 -12.96 17.38 23.74
CA THR A 413 -11.49 17.37 23.63
C THR A 413 -11.02 17.43 22.18
N LEU A 414 -11.67 16.69 21.27
CA LEU A 414 -11.17 16.49 19.89
C LEU A 414 -11.28 17.70 18.96
N HIS A 415 -12.00 18.76 19.37
CA HIS A 415 -12.26 19.97 18.56
C HIS A 415 -12.55 19.63 17.09
N LEU A 416 -13.49 18.71 16.86
CA LEU A 416 -13.92 18.31 15.52
C LEU A 416 -14.59 19.48 14.78
N PRO A 417 -14.55 19.51 13.43
CA PRO A 417 -15.20 20.55 12.66
C PRO A 417 -16.71 20.60 12.92
N ASP A 418 -17.25 21.82 13.05
CA ASP A 418 -18.71 22.05 13.13
C ASP A 418 -19.33 21.85 11.75
N ALA A 419 -20.33 20.96 11.66
CA ALA A 419 -21.05 20.62 10.44
C ALA A 419 -21.59 21.86 9.69
N ASN A 420 -21.97 22.91 10.43
CA ASN A 420 -22.53 24.15 9.89
C ASN A 420 -21.47 25.11 9.31
N HIS A 421 -20.18 24.84 9.53
CA HIS A 421 -19.07 25.72 9.13
C HIS A 421 -18.02 25.03 8.23
N VAL A 422 -18.18 23.74 7.90
CA VAL A 422 -17.20 22.97 7.10
C VAL A 422 -17.00 23.53 5.68
N GLU A 423 -17.97 24.25 5.13
CA GLU A 423 -17.85 24.83 3.79
C GLU A 423 -16.76 25.91 3.67
N HIS A 424 -16.33 26.55 4.77
CA HIS A 424 -15.44 27.71 4.71
C HIS A 424 -13.94 27.40 4.61
N HIS A 425 -13.49 26.15 4.83
CA HIS A 425 -12.06 25.83 4.92
C HIS A 425 -11.55 24.74 3.96
N GLY A 426 -12.38 24.26 3.03
CA GLY A 426 -11.95 23.33 1.99
C GLY A 426 -11.53 21.93 2.47
N ARG A 427 -11.47 21.66 3.78
CA ARG A 427 -11.24 20.31 4.32
C ARG A 427 -12.55 19.52 4.28
N ARG A 428 -12.60 18.45 3.49
CA ARG A 428 -13.68 17.45 3.59
C ARG A 428 -13.41 16.59 4.82
N ALA A 429 -14.05 16.93 5.94
CA ALA A 429 -14.05 16.08 7.13
C ALA A 429 -15.06 14.94 6.95
N ALA A 430 -14.67 13.73 7.35
CA ALA A 430 -15.56 12.56 7.37
C ALA A 430 -16.45 12.54 8.62
N TYR A 431 -15.95 13.05 9.74
CA TYR A 431 -16.65 13.19 11.00
C TYR A 431 -16.77 14.66 11.39
N THR A 432 -17.99 15.08 11.68
CA THR A 432 -18.31 16.45 12.09
C THR A 432 -19.13 16.44 13.37
N VAL A 433 -19.29 17.60 14.01
CA VAL A 433 -20.15 17.75 15.18
C VAL A 433 -21.24 18.77 14.89
N SER A 434 -22.47 18.42 15.21
CA SER A 434 -23.65 19.29 15.16
C SER A 434 -24.47 19.08 16.45
N ASP A 435 -24.82 20.15 17.17
CA ASP A 435 -25.58 20.08 18.43
C ASP A 435 -25.01 19.07 19.46
N ASN A 436 -23.68 19.04 19.63
CA ASN A 436 -22.93 18.06 20.45
C ASN A 436 -23.15 16.58 20.06
N ARG A 437 -23.59 16.31 18.83
CA ARG A 437 -23.70 14.96 18.26
C ARG A 437 -22.64 14.79 17.18
N LEU A 438 -21.99 13.64 17.21
CA LEU A 438 -21.10 13.22 16.14
C LEU A 438 -21.95 12.88 14.91
N GLU A 439 -21.52 13.31 13.73
CA GLU A 439 -22.13 12.99 12.45
C GLU A 439 -21.08 12.37 11.51
N LEU A 440 -21.40 11.22 10.92
CA LEU A 440 -20.61 10.60 9.86
C LEU A 440 -21.11 11.06 8.50
N ARG A 441 -20.20 11.58 7.68
CA ARG A 441 -20.42 11.86 6.27
C ARG A 441 -19.78 10.76 5.42
N VAL A 442 -20.62 9.89 4.86
CA VAL A 442 -20.18 8.92 3.87
C VAL A 442 -19.88 9.64 2.54
N PRO A 443 -18.75 9.36 1.90
CA PRO A 443 -18.44 9.90 0.57
C PRO A 443 -19.47 9.47 -0.47
N ASP A 444 -19.94 10.43 -1.26
CA ASP A 444 -20.76 10.13 -2.45
C ASP A 444 -19.83 9.74 -3.60
N ASN A 445 -20.18 8.69 -4.37
CA ASN A 445 -19.44 8.43 -5.61
C ASN A 445 -19.76 9.53 -6.65
N LYS A 446 -18.79 10.41 -6.89
CA LYS A 446 -18.92 11.54 -7.81
C LYS A 446 -18.42 11.24 -9.21
N TYR A 447 -17.65 10.17 -9.38
CA TYR A 447 -16.92 9.89 -10.60
C TYR A 447 -17.11 8.44 -11.00
N PRO A 448 -17.49 8.17 -12.26
CA PRO A 448 -17.78 6.81 -12.69
C PRO A 448 -16.54 5.93 -12.83
N ASN A 449 -15.33 6.51 -12.76
CA ASN A 449 -14.06 5.82 -12.98
C ASN A 449 -13.20 5.73 -11.71
N TYR A 450 -12.27 4.78 -11.71
CA TYR A 450 -11.29 4.56 -10.64
C TYR A 450 -11.93 4.23 -9.28
N ASN A 451 -12.95 3.38 -9.27
CA ASN A 451 -13.71 3.01 -8.08
C ASN A 451 -12.79 2.56 -6.93
N LEU A 452 -11.83 1.67 -7.20
CA LEU A 452 -10.95 1.16 -6.15
C LEU A 452 -9.98 2.24 -5.66
N MET A 453 -9.34 3.00 -6.54
CA MET A 453 -8.44 4.10 -6.15
C MET A 453 -9.15 5.21 -5.35
N ARG A 454 -10.39 5.54 -5.71
CA ARG A 454 -11.19 6.53 -4.96
C ARG A 454 -11.55 5.99 -3.59
N THR A 455 -12.01 4.74 -3.54
CA THR A 455 -12.29 4.04 -2.27
C THR A 455 -11.06 4.02 -1.37
N ILE A 456 -9.85 3.80 -1.90
CA ILE A 456 -8.62 3.83 -1.10
C ILE A 456 -8.42 5.19 -0.42
N ASN A 457 -8.51 6.28 -1.17
CA ASN A 457 -8.30 7.63 -0.65
C ASN A 457 -9.40 8.04 0.35
N GLU A 458 -10.65 7.70 0.03
CA GLU A 458 -11.83 8.01 0.84
C GLU A 458 -11.87 7.18 2.14
N ALA A 459 -11.66 5.86 2.05
CA ALA A 459 -11.54 4.98 3.22
C ALA A 459 -10.35 5.38 4.10
N THR A 460 -9.27 5.90 3.53
CA THR A 460 -8.12 6.37 4.32
C THR A 460 -8.49 7.57 5.18
N LEU A 461 -9.21 8.56 4.62
CA LEU A 461 -9.71 9.70 5.39
C LEU A 461 -10.66 9.25 6.51
N LEU A 462 -11.65 8.43 6.17
CA LEU A 462 -12.60 7.86 7.13
C LEU A 462 -11.87 7.13 8.27
N ALA A 463 -10.94 6.24 7.93
CA ALA A 463 -10.21 5.44 8.90
C ALA A 463 -9.30 6.28 9.81
N LEU A 464 -8.65 7.33 9.29
CA LEU A 464 -7.81 8.22 10.09
C LEU A 464 -8.63 8.99 11.12
N GLU A 465 -9.77 9.53 10.72
CA GLU A 465 -10.65 10.28 11.62
C GLU A 465 -11.35 9.36 12.62
N GLU A 466 -11.83 8.18 12.19
CA GLU A 466 -12.39 7.15 13.08
C GLU A 466 -11.35 6.74 14.13
N LYS A 467 -10.11 6.45 13.70
CA LYS A 467 -9.02 6.10 14.62
C LYS A 467 -8.74 7.20 15.64
N ARG A 468 -8.72 8.46 15.22
CA ARG A 468 -8.52 9.60 16.13
C ARG A 468 -9.61 9.66 17.22
N ILE A 469 -10.86 9.38 16.86
CA ILE A 469 -11.98 9.32 17.81
C ILE A 469 -11.79 8.15 18.78
N MET A 470 -11.47 6.97 18.26
CA MET A 470 -11.29 5.76 19.07
C MET A 470 -10.09 5.85 20.02
N ASP A 471 -8.98 6.44 19.58
CA ASP A 471 -7.79 6.62 20.43
C ASP A 471 -8.08 7.57 21.61
N GLU A 472 -8.93 8.60 21.41
CA GLU A 472 -9.37 9.49 22.50
C GLU A 472 -10.37 8.80 23.44
N ILE A 473 -11.27 7.95 22.92
CA ILE A 473 -12.17 7.11 23.72
C ILE A 473 -11.34 6.22 24.66
N ASP A 474 -10.32 5.54 24.14
CA ASP A 474 -9.44 4.68 24.92
C ASP A 474 -8.66 5.47 25.99
N LEU A 475 -8.12 6.63 25.63
CA LEU A 475 -7.39 7.51 26.55
C LEU A 475 -8.26 7.95 27.73
N LEU A 476 -9.48 8.43 27.46
CA LEU A 476 -10.39 8.91 28.50
C LEU A 476 -10.99 7.77 29.34
N SER A 477 -11.20 6.59 28.75
CA SER A 477 -11.66 5.41 29.48
C SER A 477 -10.63 4.99 30.54
N LYS A 478 -9.35 4.94 30.17
CA LYS A 478 -8.25 4.61 31.09
C LYS A 478 -8.05 5.65 32.19
N GLN A 479 -8.30 6.93 31.91
CA GLN A 479 -8.26 7.97 32.94
C GLN A 479 -9.38 7.81 33.97
N ASN A 480 -10.57 7.34 33.57
CA ASN A 480 -11.68 7.10 34.49
C ASN A 480 -11.46 5.86 35.38
N GLU A 481 -10.67 4.87 34.95
CA GLU A 481 -10.31 3.71 35.79
C GLU A 481 -9.33 4.07 36.93
N ILE A 482 -8.62 5.20 36.83
CA ILE A 482 -7.61 5.63 37.82
C ILE A 482 -8.24 6.38 39.01
N ASP A 483 -9.52 6.71 38.96
CA ASP A 483 -10.21 7.50 40.00
C ASP A 483 -11.33 6.69 40.68
N ASP A 484 -10.96 5.83 41.65
CA ASP A 484 -11.78 5.43 42.82
C ASP A 484 -11.07 4.37 43.71
N SER A 485 -9.88 4.68 44.26
CA SER A 485 -9.47 4.06 45.54
C SER A 485 -8.51 4.98 46.33
N PRO A 486 -8.88 5.42 47.54
CA PRO A 486 -7.96 6.10 48.44
C PRO A 486 -7.17 5.05 49.23
N ASP A 487 -6.41 4.17 48.56
CA ASP A 487 -5.44 3.26 49.21
C ASP A 487 -4.53 2.57 48.17
N SER A 488 -3.65 3.32 47.51
CA SER A 488 -2.44 2.75 46.91
C SER A 488 -1.38 3.82 46.65
N ALA A 489 -0.93 4.46 47.73
CA ALA A 489 0.39 5.07 47.73
C ALA A 489 1.46 3.96 47.73
N ILE A 490 2.39 4.06 46.77
CA ILE A 490 3.74 3.46 46.75
C ILE A 490 3.83 2.01 46.21
N VAL A 491 4.12 1.87 44.90
CA VAL A 491 5.39 1.28 44.39
C VAL A 491 5.69 1.92 43.02
N LEU A 492 6.47 3.01 43.00
CA LEU A 492 7.18 3.45 41.81
C LEU A 492 8.56 2.77 41.82
N SER A 493 8.74 1.69 41.07
CA SER A 493 10.08 1.15 40.77
C SER A 493 10.44 1.40 39.31
N SER A 494 11.09 2.54 39.10
CA SER A 494 12.29 2.71 38.26
C SER A 494 12.53 1.74 37.09
N SER A 495 12.35 2.24 35.87
CA SER A 495 13.25 1.93 34.74
C SER A 495 12.89 2.72 33.47
N LEU A 496 12.95 4.05 33.50
CA LEU A 496 13.03 4.87 32.28
C LEU A 496 13.53 6.28 32.61
N LEU A 497 14.83 6.40 32.88
CA LEU A 497 15.60 7.64 32.66
C LEU A 497 17.08 7.31 32.75
N CYS A 498 17.68 7.03 31.59
CA CYS A 498 19.13 7.10 31.43
C CYS A 498 19.42 7.73 30.06
N LEU A 499 19.28 9.06 30.02
CA LEU A 499 19.83 9.92 28.98
C LEU A 499 21.01 10.67 29.59
N TRP A 500 22.19 10.19 29.20
CA TRP A 500 23.43 10.92 28.95
C TRP A 500 23.49 12.38 29.40
N LEU A 501 24.36 12.66 30.37
CA LEU A 501 25.07 13.93 30.48
C LEU A 501 26.53 13.67 30.83
N CYS A 502 27.40 13.99 29.86
CA CYS A 502 28.85 14.09 30.02
C CYS A 502 29.19 15.22 30.98
N VAL A 503 30.03 14.96 31.99
CA VAL A 503 30.87 15.99 32.62
C VAL A 503 32.23 15.38 32.97
N LEU A 504 33.29 15.93 32.35
CA LEU A 504 34.71 15.77 32.71
C LEU A 504 34.97 16.10 34.19
N PRO A 505 36.07 15.61 34.76
CA PRO A 505 37.08 16.60 35.17
C PRO A 505 38.52 16.19 34.89
N LEU A 506 39.32 17.23 34.60
CA LEU A 506 40.78 17.28 34.58
C LEU A 506 41.32 17.65 35.98
N TYR A 507 42.58 17.26 36.25
CA TYR A 507 43.46 17.53 37.41
C TYR A 507 43.21 16.64 38.65
N ILE A 508 44.17 15.91 39.23
CA ILE A 508 45.65 15.90 39.24
C ILE A 508 46.17 14.48 38.99
#